data_AF-A0A523WP20-F1
#
_entry.id   AF-A0A523WP20-F1
#
_cell.length_a   1.000
_cell.length_b   1.000
_cell.length_c   1.000
_cell.angle_alpha   90.00
_cell.angle_beta   90.00
_cell.angle_gamma   90.00
#
_symmetry.space_group_name_H-M   'P 1'
#
loop_
_entity.id
_entity.type
_entity.pdbx_description
1 polymer ?
#
loop_
_entity_poly.entity_id
_entity_poly.type
_entity_poly.pdbx_seq_one_letter_code
_entity_poly.pdbx_strand_id
1 'polypeptide(L)'
;MGLLFKRPALEEQFYSHEGMDARLRGMILELAGFVSRTAGKNLVVTEVRRTPERQREIYGYLKPSRHLDSPCGAVDLRSRGFTAEEILEQQNWIEYWYGDWGIRFIHHDVGRGEHIHIQVTPLVNSK
;
A
#
# COMPACT_ATOMS: atom_id res chain seq x y z
N MET A 1 -16.52 -7.67 -1.27
CA MET A 1 -15.14 -7.37 -0.86
C MET A 1 -14.79 -6.01 -1.44
N GLY A 2 -14.31 -5.05 -0.64
CA GLY A 2 -14.19 -3.64 -1.04
C GLY A 2 -12.84 -3.22 -1.62
N LEU A 3 -12.16 -4.09 -2.37
CA LEU A 3 -10.85 -3.81 -2.96
C LEU A 3 -10.96 -3.75 -4.48
N LEU A 4 -10.43 -2.69 -5.08
CA LEU A 4 -10.36 -2.49 -6.53
C LEU A 4 -8.93 -2.20 -6.96
N PHE A 5 -8.65 -2.37 -8.24
CA PHE A 5 -7.35 -2.11 -8.84
C PHE A 5 -7.47 -1.06 -9.94
N LYS A 6 -6.54 -0.10 -9.98
CA LYS A 6 -6.52 0.94 -11.04
C LYS A 6 -6.36 0.35 -12.45
N ARG A 7 -5.73 -0.83 -12.55
CA ARG A 7 -5.52 -1.57 -13.81
C ARG A 7 -5.36 -3.07 -13.51
N PRO A 8 -5.73 -3.98 -14.43
CA PRO A 8 -5.66 -5.43 -14.20
C PRO A 8 -4.28 -5.95 -13.80
N ALA A 9 -3.20 -5.44 -14.39
CA ALA A 9 -1.84 -5.86 -14.06
C ALA A 9 -1.46 -5.63 -12.58
N LEU A 10 -2.12 -4.70 -11.87
CA LEU A 10 -1.87 -4.51 -10.43
C LEU A 10 -2.51 -5.61 -9.60
N GLU A 11 -3.63 -6.17 -10.04
CA GLU A 11 -4.30 -7.29 -9.37
C GLU A 11 -3.41 -8.53 -9.42
N GLU A 12 -2.86 -8.84 -10.59
CA GLU A 12 -1.91 -9.93 -10.79
C GLU A 12 -0.68 -9.78 -9.89
N GLN A 13 -0.09 -8.58 -9.83
CA GLN A 13 1.03 -8.29 -8.94
C GLN A 13 0.63 -8.43 -7.46
N PHE A 14 -0.55 -7.93 -7.09
CA PHE A 14 -1.00 -7.94 -5.71
C PHE A 14 -1.22 -9.37 -5.19
N TYR A 15 -1.82 -10.25 -5.99
CA TYR A 15 -2.09 -11.63 -5.58
C TYR A 15 -0.92 -12.60 -5.80
N SER A 16 0.11 -12.21 -6.56
CA SER A 16 1.31 -13.03 -6.76
C SER A 16 2.20 -13.10 -5.52
N HIS A 17 2.80 -14.26 -5.27
CA HIS A 17 3.79 -14.47 -4.19
C HIS A 17 5.09 -13.69 -4.41
N GLU A 18 5.51 -13.54 -5.67
CA GLU A 18 6.68 -12.71 -6.03
C GLU A 18 6.31 -11.22 -6.13
N GLY A 19 5.00 -10.96 -6.28
CA GLY A 19 4.47 -9.63 -6.53
C GLY A 19 4.25 -8.79 -5.27
N MET A 20 3.84 -9.39 -4.17
CA MET A 20 3.52 -8.69 -2.91
C MET A 20 3.88 -9.53 -1.68
N ASP A 21 4.44 -8.88 -0.65
CA ASP A 21 4.65 -9.48 0.68
C ASP A 21 3.31 -9.97 1.25
N ALA A 22 3.25 -11.24 1.63
CA ALA A 22 2.02 -11.88 2.07
C ALA A 22 1.38 -11.19 3.30
N ARG A 23 2.19 -10.61 4.20
CA ARG A 23 1.70 -9.88 5.38
C ARG A 23 1.00 -8.60 4.96
N LEU A 24 1.62 -7.86 4.04
CA LEU A 24 1.06 -6.64 3.49
C LEU A 24 -0.23 -6.95 2.70
N ARG A 25 -0.24 -8.00 1.88
CA ARG A 25 -1.43 -8.45 1.16
C ARG A 25 -2.60 -8.75 2.11
N GLY A 26 -2.36 -9.55 3.15
CA GLY A 26 -3.38 -9.92 4.14
C GLY A 26 -4.00 -8.69 4.81
N MET A 27 -3.16 -7.81 5.35
CA MET A 27 -3.62 -6.59 6.02
C MET A 27 -4.42 -5.68 5.07
N ILE A 28 -4.00 -5.51 3.81
CA ILE A 28 -4.72 -4.67 2.85
C ILE A 28 -6.11 -5.24 2.51
N LEU A 29 -6.24 -6.57 2.45
CA LEU A 29 -7.54 -7.22 2.26
C LEU A 29 -8.47 -7.00 3.46
N GLU A 30 -7.92 -7.05 4.68
CA GLU A 30 -8.68 -6.75 5.90
C GLU A 30 -9.08 -5.27 5.97
N LEU A 31 -8.16 -4.35 5.67
CA LEU A 31 -8.44 -2.92 5.59
C LEU A 31 -9.53 -2.62 4.56
N ALA A 32 -9.52 -3.30 3.40
CA ALA A 32 -10.58 -3.15 2.40
C ALA A 32 -11.94 -3.61 2.93
N GLY A 33 -11.96 -4.67 3.75
CA GLY A 33 -13.15 -5.13 4.46
C GLY A 33 -13.65 -4.10 5.48
N PHE A 34 -12.74 -3.51 6.26
CA PHE A 34 -13.04 -2.45 7.22
C PHE A 34 -13.64 -1.23 6.53
N VAL A 35 -12.94 -0.66 5.54
CA VAL A 35 -13.38 0.53 4.78
C VAL A 35 -14.73 0.31 4.10
N SER A 36 -14.97 -0.87 3.55
CA SER A 36 -16.26 -1.20 2.93
C SER A 36 -17.41 -1.20 3.93
N ARG A 37 -17.16 -1.52 5.20
CA ARG A 37 -18.20 -1.61 6.24
C ARG A 37 -18.43 -0.29 6.95
N THR A 38 -17.37 0.47 7.22
CA THR A 38 -17.46 1.72 8.00
C THR A 38 -17.78 2.93 7.12
N ALA A 39 -17.18 3.02 5.94
CA ALA A 39 -17.35 4.15 5.03
C ALA A 39 -18.24 3.84 3.81
N GLY A 40 -18.61 2.57 3.59
CA GLY A 40 -19.36 2.17 2.39
C GLY A 40 -18.59 2.38 1.08
N LYS A 41 -17.25 2.44 1.15
CA LYS A 41 -16.34 2.77 0.04
C LYS A 41 -15.45 1.59 -0.31
N ASN A 42 -14.82 1.68 -1.48
CA ASN A 42 -13.80 0.72 -1.91
C ASN A 42 -12.41 1.32 -1.78
N LEU A 43 -11.45 0.54 -1.28
CA LEU A 43 -10.04 0.83 -1.44
C LEU A 43 -9.62 0.57 -2.89
N VAL A 44 -8.77 1.43 -3.42
CA VAL A 44 -8.27 1.30 -4.80
C VAL A 44 -6.76 1.24 -4.78
N VAL A 45 -6.18 0.09 -5.16
CA VAL A 45 -4.75 -0.08 -5.36
C VAL A 45 -4.32 0.63 -6.64
N THR A 46 -3.32 1.50 -6.52
CA THR A 46 -2.82 2.34 -7.63
C THR A 46 -1.38 2.02 -8.02
N GLU A 47 -0.61 1.39 -7.14
CA GLU A 47 0.74 0.88 -7.42
C GLU A 47 1.07 -0.30 -6.49
N VAL A 48 1.76 -1.30 -7.03
CA VAL A 48 2.35 -2.42 -6.27
C VAL A 48 3.85 -2.44 -6.53
N ARG A 49 4.33 -2.99 -7.65
CA ARG A 49 5.76 -2.97 -7.99
C ARG A 49 6.11 -1.74 -8.81
N ARG A 50 7.30 -1.19 -8.55
CA ARG A 50 7.94 -0.19 -9.41
C ARG A 50 9.17 -0.80 -10.06
N THR A 51 9.44 -0.44 -11.30
CA THR A 51 10.73 -0.75 -11.92
C THR A 51 11.76 0.32 -11.51
N PRO A 52 13.06 0.03 -11.57
CA PRO A 52 14.10 1.03 -11.36
C PRO A 52 13.97 2.24 -12.29
N GLU A 53 13.57 2.02 -13.55
CA GLU A 53 13.33 3.08 -14.55
C GLU A 53 12.19 3.97 -14.09
N ARG A 54 11.06 3.37 -13.73
CA ARG A 54 9.89 4.10 -13.24
C ARG A 54 10.18 4.84 -11.94
N GLN A 55 11.05 4.31 -11.08
CA GLN A 55 11.46 4.98 -9.86
C GLN A 55 12.33 6.22 -10.17
N ARG A 56 13.25 6.12 -11.14
CA ARG A 56 14.04 7.27 -11.61
C ARG A 56 13.17 8.33 -12.26
N GLU A 57 12.15 7.94 -13.03
CA GLU A 57 11.19 8.90 -13.62
C GLU A 57 10.48 9.76 -12.57
N ILE A 58 10.23 9.23 -11.36
CA ILE A 58 9.54 9.96 -10.29
C ILE A 58 10.49 10.91 -9.57
N TYR A 59 11.69 10.43 -9.22
CA TYR A 59 12.58 11.12 -8.28
C TYR A 59 13.79 11.77 -8.96
N GLY A 60 14.02 11.55 -10.26
CA GLY A 60 15.22 11.96 -10.98
C GLY A 60 16.45 11.08 -10.74
N TYR A 61 16.39 10.18 -9.75
CA TYR A 61 17.45 9.23 -9.40
C TYR A 61 16.84 7.95 -8.81
N LEU A 62 17.66 6.90 -8.65
CA LEU A 62 17.21 5.64 -8.08
C LEU A 62 17.10 5.75 -6.55
N LYS A 63 16.01 6.33 -6.07
CA LYS A 63 15.70 6.39 -4.63
C LYS A 63 15.31 5.00 -4.10
N PRO A 64 15.91 4.51 -3.00
CA PRO A 64 15.49 3.27 -2.36
C PRO A 64 13.99 3.29 -2.04
N SER A 65 13.29 2.18 -2.31
CA SER A 65 11.87 2.05 -2.06
C SER A 65 11.46 0.60 -1.96
N ARG A 66 10.52 0.32 -1.05
CA ARG A 66 9.95 -1.01 -0.85
C ARG A 66 9.14 -1.52 -2.05
N HIS A 67 8.75 -0.62 -2.96
CA HIS A 67 8.14 -0.98 -4.25
C HIS A 67 9.11 -1.69 -5.21
N LEU A 68 10.43 -1.59 -4.97
CA LEU A 68 11.47 -2.25 -5.76
C LEU A 68 11.79 -3.66 -5.26
N ASP A 69 11.27 -4.04 -4.09
CA ASP A 69 11.62 -5.32 -3.46
C ASP A 69 10.95 -6.51 -4.16
N SER A 70 11.46 -7.71 -3.85
CA SER A 70 10.91 -8.98 -4.31
C SER A 70 10.93 -9.98 -3.14
N PRO A 71 9.78 -10.27 -2.49
CA PRO A 71 8.45 -9.73 -2.77
C PRO A 71 8.31 -8.23 -2.43
N CYS A 72 7.37 -7.54 -3.07
CA CYS A 72 7.15 -6.10 -2.86
C CYS A 72 6.68 -5.81 -1.43
N GLY A 73 7.37 -4.91 -0.74
CA GLY A 73 7.06 -4.53 0.64
C GLY A 73 6.21 -3.26 0.78
N ALA A 74 5.63 -2.75 -0.31
CA ALA A 74 4.80 -1.54 -0.29
C ALA A 74 3.63 -1.57 -1.29
N VAL A 75 2.61 -0.75 -1.00
CA VAL A 75 1.45 -0.53 -1.84
C VAL A 75 1.02 0.93 -1.77
N ASP A 76 0.60 1.48 -2.91
CA ASP A 76 -0.02 2.80 -2.96
C ASP A 76 -1.52 2.65 -3.17
N LEU A 77 -2.32 3.25 -2.30
CA LEU A 77 -3.77 3.31 -2.36
C LEU A 77 -4.23 4.72 -2.72
N ARG A 78 -5.33 4.81 -3.46
CA ARG A 78 -5.99 6.10 -3.72
C ARG A 78 -6.52 6.68 -2.41
N SER A 79 -6.16 7.93 -2.10
CA SER A 79 -6.77 8.71 -1.02
C SER A 79 -8.00 9.50 -1.50
N ARG A 80 -7.98 10.00 -2.74
CA ARG A 80 -9.09 10.76 -3.32
C ARG A 80 -10.41 9.99 -3.22
N GLY A 81 -11.38 10.57 -2.52
CA GLY A 81 -12.68 9.98 -2.23
C GLY A 81 -12.89 9.69 -0.75
N PHE A 82 -11.82 9.74 0.05
CA PHE A 82 -11.89 9.71 1.51
C PHE A 82 -11.83 11.11 2.10
N THR A 83 -12.53 11.33 3.22
CA THR A 83 -12.36 12.51 4.06
C THR A 83 -11.11 12.37 4.93
N ALA A 84 -10.63 13.47 5.52
CA ALA A 84 -9.51 13.41 6.45
C ALA A 84 -9.80 12.51 7.67
N GLU A 85 -11.04 12.51 8.15
CA GLU A 85 -11.50 11.65 9.26
C GLU A 85 -11.46 10.17 8.87
N GLU A 86 -11.96 9.80 7.68
CA GLU A 86 -11.91 8.42 7.20
C GLU A 86 -10.48 7.92 6.99
N ILE A 87 -9.56 8.79 6.57
CA ILE A 87 -8.13 8.45 6.45
C ILE A 87 -7.52 8.23 7.84
N LEU A 88 -7.86 9.09 8.80
CA LEU A 88 -7.41 8.95 10.19
C LEU A 88 -7.94 7.65 10.82
N GLU A 89 -9.20 7.28 10.58
CA GLU A 89 -9.76 6.01 11.03
C GLU A 89 -9.04 4.81 10.44
N GLN A 90 -8.70 4.84 9.13
CA GLN A 90 -7.90 3.80 8.49
C GLN A 90 -6.52 3.67 9.14
N GLN A 91 -5.85 4.80 9.40
CA GLN A 91 -4.55 4.82 10.06
C GLN A 91 -4.62 4.26 11.48
N ASN A 92 -5.61 4.70 12.28
CA ASN A 92 -5.81 4.23 13.65
C ASN A 92 -6.14 2.73 13.69
N TRP A 93 -6.93 2.24 12.72
CA TRP A 93 -7.25 0.82 12.61
C TRP A 93 -6.00 -0.01 12.32
N ILE A 94 -5.13 0.44 11.40
CA ILE A 94 -3.86 -0.25 11.14
C ILE A 94 -2.96 -0.23 12.38
N GLU A 95 -2.80 0.93 13.02
CA GLU A 95 -1.96 1.06 14.21
C GLU A 95 -2.42 0.13 15.34
N TYR A 96 -3.73 0.06 15.58
CA TYR A 96 -4.31 -0.77 16.62
C TYR A 96 -4.04 -2.27 16.41
N TRP A 97 -4.18 -2.77 15.18
CA TRP A 97 -4.05 -4.21 14.90
C TRP A 97 -2.63 -4.64 14.49
N TYR A 98 -1.85 -3.73 13.92
CA TYR A 98 -0.58 -4.06 13.26
C TYR A 98 0.58 -3.11 13.60
N GLY A 99 0.45 -2.23 14.61
CA GLY A 99 1.52 -1.29 14.99
C GLY A 99 2.85 -2.00 15.27
N ASP A 100 2.82 -3.14 15.94
CA ASP A 100 4.01 -3.93 16.28
C ASP A 100 4.59 -4.75 15.09
N TRP A 101 3.91 -4.78 13.95
CA TRP A 101 4.32 -5.57 12.78
C TRP A 101 5.30 -4.82 11.88
N GLY A 102 5.73 -3.62 12.29
CA GLY A 102 6.59 -2.75 11.49
C GLY A 102 5.91 -2.26 10.21
N ILE A 103 4.58 -2.12 10.24
CA ILE A 103 3.79 -1.50 9.17
C ILE A 103 3.83 0.02 9.35
N ARG A 104 3.96 0.76 8.26
CA ARG A 104 3.86 2.22 8.26
C ARG A 104 2.77 2.67 7.29
N PHE A 105 1.83 3.45 7.79
CA PHE A 105 0.84 4.16 7.01
C PHE A 105 1.30 5.61 6.81
N ILE A 106 1.39 6.05 5.57
CA ILE A 106 1.86 7.40 5.22
C ILE A 106 0.85 8.00 4.24
N HIS A 107 0.10 9.01 4.67
CA HIS A 107 -0.69 9.82 3.74
C HIS A 107 0.17 10.99 3.25
N HIS A 108 0.34 11.12 1.94
CA HIS A 108 1.16 12.18 1.37
C HIS A 108 0.51 12.80 0.14
N ASP A 109 0.67 14.11 0.04
CA ASP A 109 0.25 14.98 -1.07
C ASP A 109 1.43 15.40 -1.97
N VAL A 110 2.67 15.18 -1.51
CA VAL A 110 3.91 15.52 -2.24
C VAL A 110 4.36 14.41 -3.21
N GLY A 111 4.81 14.82 -4.39
CA GLY A 111 5.38 13.93 -5.43
C GLY A 111 4.36 13.53 -6.50
N ARG A 112 3.96 12.25 -6.55
CA ARG A 112 3.03 11.67 -7.55
C ARG A 112 1.56 12.14 -7.41
N GLY A 113 1.31 13.15 -6.61
CA GLY A 113 -0.02 13.56 -6.16
C GLY A 113 -0.46 12.81 -4.91
N GLU A 114 -1.65 13.16 -4.42
CA GLU A 114 -2.24 12.66 -3.19
C GLU A 114 -2.50 11.14 -3.21
N HIS A 115 -1.92 10.41 -2.28
CA HIS A 115 -2.17 8.98 -2.05
C HIS A 115 -1.80 8.52 -0.64
N ILE A 116 -2.28 7.33 -0.29
CA ILE A 116 -1.91 6.59 0.92
C ILE A 116 -0.84 5.58 0.53
N HIS A 117 0.34 5.67 1.13
CA HIS A 117 1.42 4.71 0.99
C HIS A 117 1.50 3.84 2.23
N ILE A 118 1.42 2.52 2.06
CA ILE A 118 1.57 1.57 3.16
C ILE A 118 2.73 0.63 2.85
N GLN A 119 3.63 0.48 3.80
CA GLN A 119 4.80 -0.39 3.67
C GLN A 119 5.05 -1.22 4.92
N VAL A 120 5.63 -2.39 4.72
CA VAL A 120 6.08 -3.28 5.81
C VAL A 120 7.59 -3.28 5.89
N THR A 121 8.11 -3.24 7.11
CA THR A 121 9.54 -3.38 7.39
C THR A 121 10.05 -4.73 6.83
N PRO A 122 11.24 -4.75 6.19
CA PRO A 122 11.82 -6.00 5.73
C PRO A 122 11.96 -7.00 6.88
N LEU A 123 11.66 -8.27 6.62
CA LEU A 123 12.11 -9.32 7.52
C LEU A 123 13.64 -9.27 7.49
N VAL A 124 14.25 -8.99 8.64
CA VAL A 124 15.69 -9.14 8.79
C VAL A 124 15.94 -10.63 8.68
N ASN A 125 16.45 -11.09 7.54
CA ASN A 125 17.01 -12.43 7.46
C ASN A 125 18.25 -12.42 8.34
N SER A 126 18.13 -12.93 9.57
CA SER A 126 19.28 -13.48 10.28
C SER A 126 19.80 -14.61 9.42
N LYS A 127 20.79 -14.29 8.58
CA LYS A 127 21.65 -15.28 7.95
C LYS A 127 22.55 -15.91 9.02
#